data_AF-A0A2E0KYD2-F1
#
_entry.id   AF-A0A2E0KYD2-F1
#
_cell.length_a   1.000
_cell.length_b   1.000
_cell.length_c   1.000
_cell.angle_alpha   90.00
_cell.angle_beta   90.00
_cell.angle_gamma   90.00
#
_symmetry.space_group_name_H-M   'P 1'
#
loop_
_entity.id
_entity.type
_entity.pdbx_description
1 polymer ?
#
loop_
_entity_poly.entity_id
_entity_poly.type
_entity_poly.pdbx_seq_one_letter_code
_entity_poly.pdbx_strand_id
1 'polypeptide(L)'
;MTDRALDPHRLAWGILLLSFAIFCVLAVTVILAVDYFLFQSPVPVRPTLSIGRETIAVMESTGSSERVGYNGETVTVGTRISSYPQSQATLRFTDPQANDSLIAAITLHNSSVLTLRQASRPRFEWSRNSHLIELGNVSGRLSITVPDTADPNLLINIETAAGAIVNLEGAGRYTVNASADQLSVFNRHGNATFIPPDLRQGHSIPTNGLGTINYADNSVSQKPGYVNLLRDSTFDALEADGSAKTQGWVCSSDPNDSPVGEYDFVPMDDVTVLRFVRGDDATTHGITSCVQSFGQTGAEIRADVYNYLALRATFYVEYQSLNACGFDGSECPLMVRMDYIDQNGEGQHWYHGFYAREADSQSNYRLRCASCIQDHDQISEKAWFTYESPNLLTLLEETPPASIVGLFIYASGHQYDVRLDEVTLTAARLDNPEIVPGDVELAGES
;
A
#
# COMPACT_ATOMS: atom_id res chain seq x y z
N MET A 1 -48.73 55.15 -37.47
CA MET A 1 -47.39 54.53 -37.37
C MET A 1 -46.38 55.65 -37.18
N THR A 2 -46.18 56.08 -35.94
CA THR A 2 -45.19 57.11 -35.61
C THR A 2 -43.85 56.42 -35.44
N ASP A 3 -42.96 56.66 -36.41
CA ASP A 3 -41.56 56.27 -36.36
C ASP A 3 -40.89 57.05 -35.22
N ARG A 4 -40.68 56.40 -34.07
CA ARG A 4 -39.91 57.00 -32.97
C ARG A 4 -38.44 56.93 -33.38
N ALA A 5 -37.99 57.93 -34.11
CA ALA A 5 -36.56 58.16 -34.32
C ALA A 5 -35.90 58.38 -32.95
N LEU A 6 -35.08 57.43 -32.52
CA LEU A 6 -34.26 57.54 -31.31
C LEU A 6 -33.35 58.77 -31.44
N ASP A 7 -33.28 59.60 -30.40
CA ASP A 7 -32.36 60.75 -30.30
C ASP A 7 -30.91 60.25 -30.50
N PRO A 8 -30.21 60.69 -31.56
CA PRO A 8 -28.86 60.22 -31.90
C PRO A 8 -27.87 60.38 -30.73
N HIS A 9 -28.03 61.42 -29.91
CA HIS A 9 -27.16 61.65 -28.76
C HIS A 9 -27.37 60.60 -27.67
N ARG A 10 -28.61 60.20 -27.40
CA ARG A 10 -28.92 59.16 -26.41
C ARG A 10 -28.44 57.78 -26.86
N LEU A 11 -28.56 57.51 -28.16
CA LEU A 11 -28.07 56.26 -28.75
C LEU A 11 -26.53 56.18 -28.68
N ALA A 12 -25.82 57.28 -28.98
CA ALA A 12 -24.37 57.36 -28.87
C ALA A 12 -23.87 57.14 -27.42
N TRP A 13 -24.49 57.79 -26.44
CA TRP A 13 -24.17 57.58 -25.02
C TRP A 13 -24.47 56.15 -24.56
N GLY A 14 -25.59 55.57 -25.02
CA GLY A 14 -25.93 54.18 -24.73
C GLY A 14 -24.88 53.20 -25.25
N ILE A 15 -24.43 53.38 -26.50
CA ILE A 15 -23.37 52.55 -27.11
C ILE A 15 -22.05 52.70 -26.34
N LEU A 16 -21.67 53.92 -25.96
CA LEU A 16 -20.41 54.18 -25.25
C LEU A 16 -20.40 53.55 -23.87
N LEU A 17 -21.48 53.72 -23.09
CA LEU A 17 -21.63 53.10 -21.78
C LEU A 17 -21.68 51.57 -21.86
N LEU A 18 -22.37 51.02 -22.86
CA LEU A 18 -22.42 49.57 -23.08
C LEU A 18 -21.03 49.03 -23.44
N SER A 19 -20.31 49.70 -24.33
CA SER A 19 -18.95 49.31 -24.74
C SER A 19 -17.98 49.37 -23.55
N PHE A 20 -18.08 50.41 -22.73
CA PHE A 20 -17.31 50.54 -21.49
C PHE A 20 -17.64 49.41 -20.50
N ALA A 21 -18.92 49.11 -20.28
CA ALA A 21 -19.33 48.02 -19.41
C ALA A 21 -18.81 46.66 -19.91
N ILE A 22 -18.92 46.39 -21.21
CA ILE A 22 -18.36 45.18 -21.84
C ILE A 22 -16.84 45.12 -21.65
N PHE A 23 -16.13 46.23 -21.86
CA PHE A 23 -14.69 46.30 -21.65
C PHE A 23 -14.31 46.00 -20.18
N CYS A 24 -15.01 46.57 -19.20
CA CYS A 24 -14.78 46.29 -17.79
C CYS A 24 -15.02 44.82 -17.43
N VAL A 25 -16.11 44.22 -17.92
CA VAL A 25 -16.40 42.79 -17.72
C VAL A 25 -15.31 41.93 -18.35
N LEU A 26 -14.88 42.24 -19.58
CA LEU A 26 -13.79 41.53 -20.24
C LEU A 26 -12.49 41.63 -19.46
N ALA A 27 -12.11 42.81 -18.97
CA ALA A 27 -10.90 42.98 -18.17
C ALA A 27 -10.91 42.12 -16.90
N VAL A 28 -12.03 42.11 -16.16
CA VAL A 28 -12.17 41.28 -14.95
C VAL A 28 -12.14 39.79 -15.28
N THR A 29 -12.89 39.35 -16.30
CA THR A 29 -12.92 37.93 -16.70
C THR A 29 -11.56 37.42 -17.16
N VAL A 30 -10.78 38.23 -17.89
CA VAL A 30 -9.42 37.86 -18.31
C VAL A 30 -8.51 37.69 -17.11
N ILE A 31 -8.54 38.61 -16.13
CA ILE A 31 -7.72 38.50 -14.92
C ILE A 31 -8.09 37.24 -14.13
N LEU A 32 -9.38 36.97 -13.93
CA LEU A 32 -9.84 35.77 -13.23
C LEU A 32 -9.50 34.48 -13.99
N ALA A 33 -9.61 34.47 -15.32
CA ALA A 33 -9.26 33.32 -16.13
C ALA A 33 -7.75 33.03 -16.09
N VAL A 34 -6.91 34.06 -16.11
CA VAL A 34 -5.45 33.92 -15.98
C VAL A 34 -5.07 33.42 -14.58
N ASP A 35 -5.66 33.98 -13.51
CA ASP A 35 -5.42 33.51 -12.14
C ASP A 35 -5.84 32.05 -11.97
N TYR A 36 -7.04 31.70 -12.43
CA TYR A 36 -7.53 30.32 -12.39
C TYR A 36 -6.61 29.38 -13.18
N PHE A 37 -6.23 29.75 -14.40
CA PHE A 37 -5.40 28.91 -15.24
C PHE A 37 -4.01 28.67 -14.63
N LEU A 38 -3.36 29.72 -14.11
CA LEU A 38 -2.00 29.64 -13.58
C LEU A 38 -1.92 29.03 -12.16
N PHE A 39 -2.94 29.23 -11.32
CA PHE A 39 -2.86 28.88 -9.90
C PHE A 39 -3.88 27.86 -9.41
N GLN A 40 -4.91 27.55 -10.20
CA GLN A 40 -6.04 26.71 -9.76
C GLN A 40 -6.40 25.61 -10.76
N SER A 41 -5.80 25.56 -11.95
CA SER A 41 -6.12 24.54 -12.95
C SER A 41 -5.51 23.20 -12.56
N PRO A 42 -6.31 22.13 -12.39
CA PRO A 42 -5.79 20.79 -12.18
C PRO A 42 -5.49 20.08 -13.50
N VAL A 43 -4.65 19.04 -13.43
CA VAL A 43 -4.43 18.06 -14.49
C VAL A 43 -4.80 16.68 -13.94
N PRO A 44 -5.60 15.88 -14.66
CA PRO A 44 -5.92 14.53 -14.23
C PRO A 44 -4.68 13.65 -14.12
N VAL A 45 -4.57 12.92 -13.01
CA VAL A 45 -3.60 11.83 -12.83
C VAL A 45 -4.33 10.53 -13.13
N ARG A 46 -3.69 9.64 -13.89
CA ARG A 46 -4.29 8.35 -14.22
C ARG A 46 -3.41 7.25 -13.61
N PRO A 47 -3.88 6.55 -12.57
CA PRO A 47 -3.06 5.53 -11.95
C PRO A 47 -2.94 4.30 -12.86
N THR A 48 -1.84 3.58 -12.69
CA THR A 48 -1.62 2.29 -13.35
C THR A 48 -1.95 1.14 -12.39
N LEU A 49 -2.67 0.14 -12.90
CA LEU A 49 -3.02 -1.08 -12.17
C LEU A 49 -1.89 -2.10 -12.30
N SER A 50 -1.46 -2.65 -11.16
CA SER A 50 -0.58 -3.81 -11.08
C SER A 50 -1.26 -4.87 -10.23
N ILE A 51 -1.36 -6.08 -10.76
CA ILE A 51 -1.98 -7.25 -10.16
C ILE A 51 -0.85 -8.06 -9.52
N GLY A 52 -0.86 -8.10 -8.19
CA GLY A 52 0.15 -8.82 -7.40
C GLY A 52 -0.16 -10.30 -7.25
N ARG A 53 -1.45 -10.68 -7.28
CA ARG A 53 -1.89 -12.08 -7.14
C ARG A 53 -3.29 -12.28 -7.73
N GLU A 54 -3.49 -13.42 -8.39
CA GLU A 54 -4.76 -13.85 -9.00
C GLU A 54 -5.35 -12.80 -9.97
N THR A 55 -6.67 -12.77 -10.12
CA THR A 55 -7.37 -11.86 -11.04
C THR A 55 -8.02 -10.69 -10.30
N ILE A 56 -8.10 -9.54 -10.98
CA ILE A 56 -8.75 -8.33 -10.45
C ILE A 56 -9.86 -7.94 -11.40
N ALA A 57 -10.98 -7.53 -10.83
CA ALA A 57 -12.16 -7.16 -11.55
C ALA A 57 -12.22 -5.64 -11.70
N VAL A 58 -12.50 -5.17 -12.92
CA VAL A 58 -12.53 -3.76 -13.28
C VAL A 58 -13.86 -3.47 -13.97
N MET A 59 -14.56 -2.44 -13.52
CA MET A 59 -15.80 -1.96 -14.13
C MET A 59 -15.69 -0.47 -14.38
N GLU A 60 -15.62 -0.09 -15.66
CA GLU A 60 -15.54 1.31 -16.08
C GLU A 60 -16.87 2.04 -15.87
N SER A 61 -16.82 3.35 -15.63
CA SER A 61 -18.02 4.17 -15.40
C SER A 61 -19.05 4.11 -16.53
N THR A 62 -18.61 3.91 -17.77
CA THR A 62 -19.48 3.81 -18.95
C THR A 62 -19.78 2.37 -19.36
N GLY A 63 -19.13 1.40 -18.71
CA GLY A 63 -19.31 -0.02 -18.98
C GLY A 63 -20.51 -0.57 -18.24
N SER A 64 -21.22 -1.51 -18.85
CA SER A 64 -22.33 -2.22 -18.21
C SER A 64 -21.93 -3.58 -17.64
N SER A 65 -20.67 -3.98 -17.76
CA SER A 65 -20.17 -5.29 -17.34
C SER A 65 -18.76 -5.19 -16.76
N GLU A 66 -18.52 -5.98 -15.72
CA GLU A 66 -17.20 -6.20 -15.14
C GLU A 66 -16.31 -6.98 -16.10
N ARG A 67 -15.02 -6.63 -16.15
CA ARG A 67 -13.98 -7.31 -16.93
C ARG A 67 -12.77 -7.61 -16.07
N VAL A 68 -11.93 -8.53 -16.52
CA VAL A 68 -10.63 -8.80 -15.88
C VAL A 68 -9.67 -7.65 -16.22
N GLY A 69 -9.04 -7.08 -15.20
CA GLY A 69 -7.98 -6.09 -15.35
C GLY A 69 -6.66 -6.73 -15.79
N TYR A 70 -5.72 -5.92 -16.28
CA TYR A 70 -4.39 -6.41 -16.66
C TYR A 70 -3.27 -5.50 -16.16
N ASN A 71 -2.05 -6.05 -16.05
CA ASN A 71 -0.88 -5.32 -15.60
C ASN A 71 -0.54 -4.14 -16.53
N GLY A 72 -0.31 -2.96 -15.94
CA GLY A 72 -0.02 -1.72 -16.65
C GLY A 72 -1.27 -1.02 -17.20
N GLU A 73 -2.47 -1.52 -16.91
CA GLU A 73 -3.72 -0.88 -17.31
C GLU A 73 -3.86 0.50 -16.66
N THR A 74 -4.20 1.51 -17.45
CA THR A 74 -4.48 2.86 -16.94
C THR A 74 -5.93 2.96 -16.49
N VAL A 75 -6.14 3.30 -15.22
CA VAL A 75 -7.46 3.43 -14.61
C VAL A 75 -7.97 4.86 -14.77
N THR A 76 -9.24 5.00 -15.14
CA THR A 76 -9.90 6.31 -15.33
C THR A 76 -10.89 6.60 -14.20
N VAL A 77 -11.22 7.89 -14.03
CA VAL A 77 -12.22 8.33 -13.06
C VAL A 77 -13.57 7.64 -13.30
N GLY A 78 -14.21 7.24 -12.21
CA GLY A 78 -15.45 6.48 -12.16
C GLY A 78 -15.28 4.97 -12.30
N THR A 79 -14.05 4.47 -12.47
CA THR A 79 -13.78 3.03 -12.52
C THR A 79 -13.86 2.42 -11.12
N ARG A 80 -14.61 1.31 -11.01
CA ARG A 80 -14.65 0.45 -9.83
C ARG A 80 -13.66 -0.69 -10.00
N ILE A 81 -12.85 -0.93 -8.97
CA ILE A 81 -11.87 -2.02 -8.91
C ILE A 81 -12.26 -2.92 -7.74
N SER A 82 -12.30 -4.23 -7.99
CA SER A 82 -12.68 -5.25 -7.00
C SER A 82 -11.64 -6.37 -6.98
N SER A 83 -11.25 -6.81 -5.79
CA SER A 83 -10.43 -8.01 -5.57
C SER A 83 -11.26 -9.15 -4.98
N TYR A 84 -10.90 -10.38 -5.34
CA TYR A 84 -11.51 -11.62 -4.81
C TYR A 84 -10.77 -12.12 -3.55
N PRO A 85 -11.24 -13.19 -2.88
CA PRO A 85 -10.66 -13.65 -1.60
C PRO A 85 -9.18 -14.03 -1.62
N GLN A 86 -8.57 -14.27 -2.79
CA GLN A 86 -7.15 -14.61 -2.95
C GLN A 86 -6.40 -13.62 -3.84
N SER A 87 -7.02 -12.48 -4.16
CA SER A 87 -6.49 -11.53 -5.13
C SER A 87 -5.96 -10.28 -4.47
N GLN A 88 -4.93 -9.68 -5.07
CA GLN A 88 -4.37 -8.42 -4.62
C GLN A 88 -3.95 -7.57 -5.81
N ALA A 89 -4.19 -6.26 -5.74
CA ALA A 89 -3.73 -5.29 -6.73
C ALA A 89 -3.21 -4.02 -6.08
N THR A 90 -2.34 -3.32 -6.77
CA THR A 90 -1.85 -2.00 -6.40
C THR A 90 -2.14 -1.01 -7.51
N LEU A 91 -2.76 0.11 -7.15
CA LEU A 91 -2.90 1.30 -7.98
C LEU A 91 -1.72 2.23 -7.69
N ARG A 92 -0.96 2.55 -8.73
CA ARG A 92 0.20 3.44 -8.63
C ARG A 92 -0.14 4.79 -9.27
N PHE A 93 -0.05 5.85 -8.47
CA PHE A 93 -0.27 7.22 -8.92
C PHE A 93 1.09 7.86 -9.15
N THR A 94 1.43 8.19 -10.39
CA THR A 94 2.72 8.80 -10.73
C THR A 94 2.57 10.17 -11.38
N ASP A 95 3.59 11.00 -11.23
CA ASP A 95 3.70 12.31 -11.85
C ASP A 95 4.58 12.25 -13.11
N PRO A 96 4.02 12.26 -14.34
CA PRO A 96 4.80 12.21 -15.57
C PRO A 96 5.58 13.51 -15.91
N GLN A 97 5.48 14.57 -15.11
CA GLN A 97 6.30 15.78 -15.26
C GLN A 97 7.53 15.73 -14.35
N ALA A 98 7.43 15.03 -13.22
CA ALA A 98 8.51 14.78 -12.28
C ALA A 98 9.15 13.40 -12.52
N ASN A 99 9.43 13.04 -13.78
CA ASN A 99 10.10 11.79 -14.17
C ASN A 99 9.39 10.51 -13.66
N ASP A 100 8.06 10.49 -13.75
CA ASP A 100 7.19 9.41 -13.26
C ASP A 100 7.33 9.16 -11.76
N SER A 101 7.62 10.20 -10.98
CA SER A 101 7.74 10.11 -9.52
C SER A 101 6.46 9.58 -8.88
N LEU A 102 6.60 8.80 -7.82
CA LEU A 102 5.46 8.22 -7.11
C LEU A 102 4.77 9.30 -6.26
N ILE A 103 3.49 9.53 -6.52
CA ILE A 103 2.62 10.38 -5.69
C ILE A 103 2.07 9.55 -4.52
N ALA A 104 1.52 8.37 -4.82
CA ALA A 104 0.99 7.43 -3.84
C ALA A 104 0.83 6.03 -4.47
N ALA A 105 0.89 4.99 -3.64
CA ALA A 105 0.52 3.63 -3.98
C ALA A 105 -0.63 3.17 -3.08
N ILE A 106 -1.68 2.60 -3.68
CA ILE A 106 -2.86 2.09 -2.98
C ILE A 106 -3.03 0.61 -3.32
N THR A 107 -2.76 -0.26 -2.35
CA THR A 107 -2.91 -1.71 -2.48
C THR A 107 -4.28 -2.14 -1.95
N LEU A 108 -5.08 -2.73 -2.82
CA LEU A 108 -6.31 -3.43 -2.49
C LEU A 108 -5.94 -4.86 -2.09
N HIS A 109 -6.26 -5.23 -0.84
CA HIS A 109 -6.09 -6.59 -0.34
C HIS A 109 -7.23 -7.49 -0.80
N ASN A 110 -7.33 -8.72 -0.29
CA ASN A 110 -8.41 -9.63 -0.62
C ASN A 110 -9.80 -9.02 -0.32
N SER A 111 -10.80 -9.46 -1.09
CA SER A 111 -12.22 -9.12 -0.87
C SER A 111 -12.48 -7.61 -0.70
N SER A 112 -11.76 -6.78 -1.45
CA SER A 112 -11.75 -5.33 -1.31
C SER A 112 -12.26 -4.64 -2.57
N VAL A 113 -12.92 -3.51 -2.40
CA VAL A 113 -13.54 -2.74 -3.47
C VAL A 113 -13.24 -1.27 -3.25
N LEU A 114 -12.94 -0.56 -4.34
CA LEU A 114 -12.94 0.90 -4.37
C LEU A 114 -13.43 1.43 -5.71
N THR A 115 -13.88 2.69 -5.72
CA THR A 115 -14.17 3.45 -6.93
C THR A 115 -13.24 4.67 -6.98
N LEU A 116 -12.50 4.85 -8.07
CA LEU A 116 -11.69 6.05 -8.26
C LEU A 116 -12.61 7.23 -8.60
N ARG A 117 -12.84 8.16 -7.67
CA ARG A 117 -13.71 9.33 -7.90
C ARG A 117 -12.96 10.52 -8.50
N GLN A 118 -11.73 10.74 -8.07
CA GLN A 118 -10.88 11.78 -8.62
C GLN A 118 -9.42 11.44 -8.41
N ALA A 119 -8.58 11.83 -9.36
CA ALA A 119 -7.14 11.90 -9.16
C ALA A 119 -6.62 13.06 -9.99
N SER A 120 -5.99 14.02 -9.32
CA SER A 120 -5.51 15.22 -9.97
C SER A 120 -4.28 15.77 -9.29
N ARG A 121 -3.44 16.41 -10.09
CA ARG A 121 -2.29 17.18 -9.65
C ARG A 121 -2.44 18.64 -10.05
N PRO A 122 -1.66 19.54 -9.46
CA PRO A 122 -1.57 20.91 -9.93
C PRO A 122 -0.97 20.96 -11.34
N ARG A 123 -1.43 21.88 -12.20
CA ARG A 123 -0.88 22.03 -13.56
C ARG A 123 0.55 22.57 -13.57
N PHE A 124 0.87 23.42 -12.61
CA PHE A 124 2.14 24.11 -12.48
C PHE A 124 2.65 23.95 -11.04
N GLU A 125 3.97 23.89 -10.84
CA GLU A 125 4.57 23.73 -9.51
C GLU A 125 4.22 24.87 -8.54
N TRP A 126 4.04 26.10 -9.05
CA TRP A 126 3.63 27.27 -8.26
C TRP A 126 2.11 27.40 -8.06
N SER A 127 1.35 26.39 -8.47
CA SER A 127 -0.11 26.38 -8.28
C SER A 127 -0.44 26.33 -6.79
N ARG A 128 -1.61 26.88 -6.41
CA ARG A 128 -2.09 26.89 -5.02
C ARG A 128 -2.84 25.61 -4.66
N ASN A 129 -3.33 24.87 -5.65
CA ASN A 129 -3.92 23.55 -5.42
C ASN A 129 -2.84 22.54 -5.07
N SER A 130 -3.21 21.52 -4.31
CA SER A 130 -2.38 20.37 -4.03
C SER A 130 -2.76 19.16 -4.89
N HIS A 131 -1.97 18.11 -4.80
CA HIS A 131 -2.36 16.79 -5.28
C HIS A 131 -3.60 16.29 -4.50
N LEU A 132 -4.55 15.71 -5.23
CA LEU A 132 -5.80 15.20 -4.68
C LEU A 132 -6.10 13.82 -5.26
N ILE A 133 -6.34 12.85 -4.38
CA ILE A 133 -6.85 11.53 -4.71
C ILE A 133 -8.14 11.31 -3.92
N GLU A 134 -9.23 11.04 -4.61
CA GLU A 134 -10.52 10.73 -3.99
C GLU A 134 -10.95 9.31 -4.37
N LEU A 135 -11.14 8.49 -3.35
CA LEU A 135 -11.67 7.14 -3.44
C LEU A 135 -13.06 7.11 -2.83
N GLY A 136 -13.98 6.41 -3.46
CA GLY A 136 -15.35 6.24 -2.95
C GLY A 136 -15.80 4.80 -2.94
N ASN A 137 -16.88 4.55 -2.21
CA ASN A 137 -17.47 3.22 -2.03
C ASN A 137 -16.43 2.20 -1.56
N VAL A 138 -15.52 2.62 -0.68
CA VAL A 138 -14.46 1.74 -0.18
C VAL A 138 -15.04 0.72 0.79
N SER A 139 -14.73 -0.54 0.53
CA SER A 139 -15.05 -1.70 1.38
C SER A 139 -13.88 -2.68 1.32
N GLY A 140 -13.66 -3.42 2.40
CA GLY A 140 -12.48 -4.26 2.59
C GLY A 140 -11.26 -3.45 3.05
N ARG A 141 -10.06 -3.98 2.79
CA ARG A 141 -8.80 -3.49 3.31
C ARG A 141 -7.93 -2.86 2.22
N LEU A 142 -7.49 -1.63 2.49
CA LEU A 142 -6.54 -0.88 1.68
C LEU A 142 -5.26 -0.62 2.47
N SER A 143 -4.11 -0.81 1.83
CA SER A 143 -2.83 -0.27 2.29
C SER A 143 -2.46 0.93 1.43
N ILE A 144 -2.11 2.04 2.05
CA ILE A 144 -1.74 3.28 1.35
C ILE A 144 -0.32 3.64 1.76
N THR A 145 0.53 3.86 0.76
CA THR A 145 1.89 4.35 0.93
C THR A 145 2.04 5.66 0.15
N VAL A 146 2.51 6.69 0.84
CA VAL A 146 2.89 7.98 0.25
C VAL A 146 4.36 8.20 0.55
N PRO A 147 5.24 8.30 -0.46
CA PRO A 147 6.68 8.47 -0.25
C PRO A 147 7.00 9.82 0.37
N ASP A 148 8.12 9.93 1.07
CA ASP A 148 8.56 11.18 1.71
C ASP A 148 8.91 12.29 0.72
N THR A 149 9.12 11.93 -0.54
CA THR A 149 9.34 12.84 -1.68
C THR A 149 8.04 13.42 -2.26
N ALA A 150 6.88 12.90 -1.84
CA ALA A 150 5.58 13.39 -2.31
C ALA A 150 5.31 14.84 -1.87
N ASP A 151 4.38 15.49 -2.57
CA ASP A 151 3.91 16.82 -2.20
C ASP A 151 3.38 16.81 -0.75
N PRO A 152 3.93 17.67 0.14
CA PRO A 152 3.49 17.72 1.54
C PRO A 152 2.02 18.11 1.72
N ASN A 153 1.41 18.72 0.69
CA ASN A 153 -0.01 19.08 0.70
C ASN A 153 -0.90 18.04 0.01
N LEU A 154 -0.36 16.88 -0.39
CA LEU A 154 -1.16 15.78 -0.94
C LEU A 154 -2.31 15.46 0.01
N LEU A 155 -3.51 15.40 -0.54
CA LEU A 155 -4.71 15.00 0.16
C LEU A 155 -5.26 13.71 -0.47
N ILE A 156 -5.45 12.68 0.34
CA ILE A 156 -6.16 11.46 -0.03
C ILE A 156 -7.44 11.38 0.78
N ASN A 157 -8.58 11.50 0.11
CA ASN A 157 -9.91 11.37 0.70
C ASN A 157 -10.48 10.00 0.36
N ILE A 158 -10.94 9.27 1.37
CA ILE A 158 -11.53 7.95 1.22
C ILE A 158 -12.92 7.97 1.83
N GLU A 159 -13.93 7.78 0.99
CA GLU A 159 -15.32 7.58 1.41
C GLU A 159 -15.65 6.09 1.41
N THR A 160 -15.97 5.55 2.59
CA THR A 160 -16.39 4.16 2.75
C THR A 160 -17.80 3.93 2.21
N ALA A 161 -18.15 2.69 1.89
CA ALA A 161 -19.51 2.34 1.48
C ALA A 161 -20.59 2.68 2.54
N ALA A 162 -20.20 2.71 3.83
CA ALA A 162 -21.06 3.08 4.95
C ALA A 162 -21.13 4.62 5.20
N GLY A 163 -20.41 5.42 4.41
CA GLY A 163 -20.47 6.89 4.46
C GLY A 163 -19.46 7.57 5.39
N ALA A 164 -18.59 6.84 6.07
CA ALA A 164 -17.48 7.46 6.81
C ALA A 164 -16.43 7.97 5.85
N ILE A 165 -15.77 9.07 6.24
CA ILE A 165 -14.71 9.73 5.48
C ILE A 165 -13.40 9.56 6.23
N VAL A 166 -12.32 9.20 5.51
CA VAL A 166 -10.94 9.21 6.00
C VAL A 166 -10.15 10.19 5.16
N ASN A 167 -9.46 11.13 5.80
CA ASN A 167 -8.54 12.05 5.14
C ASN A 167 -7.11 11.73 5.58
N LEU A 168 -6.23 11.53 4.60
CA LEU A 168 -4.81 11.30 4.79
C LEU A 168 -4.05 12.48 4.17
N GLU A 169 -3.12 13.06 4.91
CA GLU A 169 -2.38 14.25 4.50
C GLU A 169 -0.88 13.97 4.45
N GLY A 170 -0.25 14.36 3.34
CA GLY A 170 1.18 14.26 3.13
C GLY A 170 1.74 12.83 3.14
N ALA A 171 3.06 12.74 3.31
CA ALA A 171 3.80 11.48 3.36
C ALA A 171 3.38 10.61 4.55
N GLY A 172 3.35 9.29 4.34
CA GLY A 172 2.87 8.38 5.37
C GLY A 172 2.54 6.98 4.88
N ARG A 173 2.25 6.10 5.85
CA ARG A 173 1.81 4.72 5.63
C ARG A 173 0.57 4.46 6.46
N TYR A 174 -0.48 4.02 5.79
CA TYR A 174 -1.80 3.89 6.38
C TYR A 174 -2.42 2.54 6.00
N THR A 175 -3.23 1.99 6.90
CA THR A 175 -4.11 0.86 6.58
C THR A 175 -5.52 1.23 6.93
N VAL A 176 -6.42 1.11 5.97
CA VAL A 176 -7.85 1.36 6.12
C VAL A 176 -8.55 0.02 5.94
N ASN A 177 -9.32 -0.43 6.93
CA ASN A 177 -10.22 -1.55 6.76
C ASN A 177 -11.65 -1.10 7.05
N ALA A 178 -12.50 -1.20 6.04
CA ALA A 178 -13.89 -0.76 6.07
C ALA A 178 -14.82 -1.94 5.82
N SER A 179 -15.76 -2.18 6.72
CA SER A 179 -16.86 -3.14 6.55
C SER A 179 -18.20 -2.44 6.68
N ALA A 180 -19.30 -3.22 6.60
CA ALA A 180 -20.64 -2.71 6.87
C ALA A 180 -20.85 -2.31 8.34
N ASP A 181 -20.09 -2.89 9.26
CA ASP A 181 -20.28 -2.74 10.71
C ASP A 181 -19.25 -1.81 11.36
N GLN A 182 -18.05 -1.72 10.77
CA GLN A 182 -16.93 -1.00 11.38
C GLN A 182 -15.99 -0.38 10.33
N LEU A 183 -15.42 0.76 10.68
CA LEU A 183 -14.19 1.28 10.06
C LEU A 183 -13.05 1.21 11.05
N SER A 184 -11.89 0.75 10.60
CA SER A 184 -10.63 0.82 11.33
C SER A 184 -9.55 1.45 10.46
N VAL A 185 -8.78 2.37 11.04
CA VAL A 185 -7.69 3.06 10.36
C VAL A 185 -6.46 3.02 11.26
N PHE A 186 -5.41 2.35 10.79
CA PHE A 186 -4.11 2.35 11.41
C PHE A 186 -3.22 3.39 10.75
N ASN A 187 -2.83 4.41 11.52
CA ASN A 187 -1.86 5.42 11.09
C ASN A 187 -0.47 5.00 11.57
N ARG A 188 0.37 4.46 10.68
CA ARG A 188 1.75 4.09 11.03
C ARG A 188 2.64 5.32 11.06
N HIS A 189 2.53 6.17 10.04
CA HIS A 189 3.26 7.41 9.90
C HIS A 189 2.43 8.41 9.08
N GLY A 190 2.58 9.70 9.38
CA GLY A 190 1.86 10.80 8.73
C GLY A 190 0.63 11.27 9.52
N ASN A 191 -0.26 12.01 8.85
CA ASN A 191 -1.44 12.61 9.44
C ASN A 191 -2.72 11.98 8.88
N ALA A 192 -3.52 11.37 9.76
CA ALA A 192 -4.78 10.74 9.41
C ALA A 192 -5.92 11.27 10.28
N THR A 193 -7.04 11.57 9.66
CA THR A 193 -8.29 11.90 10.35
C THR A 193 -9.43 11.06 9.79
N PHE A 194 -10.42 10.74 10.61
CA PHE A 194 -11.69 10.18 10.11
C PHE A 194 -12.89 10.93 10.66
N ILE A 195 -13.98 10.84 9.91
CA ILE A 195 -15.26 11.48 10.22
C ILE A 195 -16.34 10.40 10.09
N PRO A 196 -17.05 10.05 11.17
CA PRO A 196 -18.20 9.14 11.10
C PRO A 196 -19.33 9.70 10.20
N PRO A 197 -20.18 8.86 9.59
CA PRO A 197 -21.17 9.27 8.58
C PRO A 197 -22.11 10.40 9.03
N ASP A 198 -22.49 10.40 10.31
CA ASP A 198 -23.45 11.35 10.89
C ASP A 198 -22.80 12.47 11.73
N LEU A 199 -21.48 12.41 11.92
CA LEU A 199 -20.76 13.42 12.68
C LEU A 199 -20.14 14.44 11.73
N ARG A 200 -20.06 15.68 12.20
CA ARG A 200 -19.32 16.75 11.49
C ARG A 200 -17.93 16.97 12.05
N GLN A 201 -17.56 16.24 13.10
CA GLN A 201 -16.29 16.39 13.77
C GLN A 201 -15.33 15.30 13.30
N GLY A 202 -14.17 15.72 12.81
CA GLY A 202 -13.07 14.83 12.52
C GLY A 202 -12.32 14.42 13.79
N HIS A 203 -11.86 13.18 13.79
CA HIS A 203 -11.05 12.60 14.85
C HIS A 203 -9.66 12.27 14.29
N SER A 204 -8.62 12.89 14.84
CA SER A 204 -7.22 12.65 14.44
C SER A 204 -6.71 11.34 15.01
N ILE A 205 -6.07 10.51 14.18
CA ILE A 205 -5.39 9.30 14.63
C ILE A 205 -3.91 9.62 14.80
N PRO A 206 -3.35 9.48 16.02
CA PRO A 206 -1.95 9.73 16.24
C PRO A 206 -1.09 8.73 15.46
N THR A 207 0.16 9.09 15.21
CA THR A 207 1.18 8.18 14.68
C THR A 207 1.28 6.92 15.54
N ASN A 208 1.38 5.76 14.91
CA ASN A 208 1.24 4.43 15.52
C ASN A 208 -0.08 4.22 16.27
N GLY A 209 -1.13 4.97 15.95
CA GLY A 209 -2.46 4.87 16.53
C GLY A 209 -3.40 4.03 15.68
N LEU A 210 -4.34 3.34 16.34
CA LEU A 210 -5.47 2.68 15.70
C LEU A 210 -6.75 3.43 16.08
N GLY A 211 -7.40 4.00 15.06
CA GLY A 211 -8.73 4.57 15.16
C GLY A 211 -9.78 3.59 14.70
N THR A 212 -10.92 3.54 15.38
CA THR A 212 -12.06 2.69 15.01
C THR A 212 -13.37 3.46 15.15
N ILE A 213 -14.29 3.19 14.23
CA ILE A 213 -15.69 3.65 14.26
C ILE A 213 -16.56 2.40 14.21
N ASN A 214 -17.42 2.20 15.20
CA ASN A 214 -18.47 1.20 15.13
C ASN A 214 -19.74 1.86 14.59
N TYR A 215 -20.30 1.37 13.49
CA TYR A 215 -21.46 1.99 12.85
C TYR A 215 -22.78 1.71 13.57
N ALA A 216 -22.85 0.64 14.37
CA ALA A 216 -24.07 0.28 15.09
C ALA A 216 -24.48 1.34 16.13
N ASP A 217 -23.49 1.99 16.75
CA ASP A 217 -23.69 3.03 17.77
C ASP A 217 -22.96 4.35 17.46
N ASN A 218 -22.32 4.45 16.29
CA ASN A 218 -21.45 5.56 15.89
C ASN A 218 -20.36 5.89 16.94
N SER A 219 -19.96 4.90 17.75
CA SER A 219 -18.91 5.09 18.75
C SER A 219 -17.54 5.16 18.08
N VAL A 220 -16.71 6.06 18.60
CA VAL A 220 -15.35 6.27 18.16
C VAL A 220 -14.41 5.83 19.27
N SER A 221 -13.44 4.97 18.92
CA SER A 221 -12.37 4.56 19.83
C SER A 221 -11.01 4.77 19.19
N GLN A 222 -10.07 5.26 19.99
CA GLN A 222 -8.69 5.48 19.61
C GLN A 222 -7.80 4.82 20.66
N LYS A 223 -6.89 3.98 20.21
CA LYS A 223 -5.93 3.29 21.07
C LYS A 223 -4.54 3.29 20.44
N PRO A 224 -3.48 3.04 21.22
CA PRO A 224 -2.21 2.64 20.65
C PRO A 224 -2.46 1.51 19.64
N GLY A 225 -1.90 1.63 18.46
CA GLY A 225 -2.01 0.64 17.41
C GLY A 225 -1.03 -0.50 17.66
N TYR A 226 -0.32 -0.86 16.59
CA TYR A 226 0.61 -1.97 16.62
C TYR A 226 2.01 -1.53 17.08
N VAL A 227 2.63 -2.33 17.92
CA VAL A 227 4.05 -2.17 18.28
C VAL A 227 4.88 -2.96 17.29
N ASN A 228 5.63 -2.27 16.44
CA ASN A 228 6.60 -2.93 15.58
C ASN A 228 7.82 -3.33 16.41
N LEU A 229 8.13 -4.62 16.42
CA LEU A 229 9.29 -5.18 17.09
C LEU A 229 10.56 -4.94 16.29
N LEU A 230 10.43 -4.77 14.96
CA LEU A 230 11.56 -4.49 14.10
C LEU A 230 11.96 -3.02 14.14
N ARG A 231 13.24 -2.76 13.90
CA ARG A 231 13.81 -1.45 13.58
C ARG A 231 14.06 -1.36 12.08
N ASP A 232 13.97 -0.15 11.56
CA ASP A 232 14.29 0.14 10.16
C ASP A 232 13.53 -0.76 9.17
N SER A 233 12.21 -0.75 9.31
CA SER A 233 11.31 -1.58 8.52
C SER A 233 11.23 -1.21 7.05
N THR A 234 11.68 -0.01 6.67
CA THR A 234 11.67 0.55 5.32
C THR A 234 13.07 0.58 4.68
N PHE A 235 14.08 0.00 5.34
CA PHE A 235 15.44 -0.10 4.81
C PHE A 235 16.10 1.26 4.45
N ASP A 236 15.72 2.33 5.16
CA ASP A 236 16.26 3.66 4.91
C ASP A 236 17.74 3.69 5.33
N ALA A 237 18.64 3.58 4.35
CA ALA A 237 20.06 3.43 4.60
C ALA A 237 20.77 4.74 5.00
N LEU A 238 20.09 5.88 4.90
CA LEU A 238 20.65 7.21 5.12
C LEU A 238 19.80 8.01 6.11
N GLU A 239 20.46 8.74 7.00
CA GLU A 239 19.87 9.79 7.83
C GLU A 239 19.60 11.04 6.98
N ALA A 240 18.76 11.95 7.50
CA ALA A 240 18.42 13.21 6.82
C ALA A 240 19.64 14.13 6.57
N ASP A 241 20.74 13.93 7.31
CA ASP A 241 22.00 14.65 7.14
C ASP A 241 22.98 13.98 6.16
N GLY A 242 22.55 12.88 5.52
CA GLY A 242 23.33 12.10 4.56
C GLY A 242 24.32 11.12 5.19
N SER A 243 24.34 10.97 6.52
CA SER A 243 25.13 9.94 7.18
C SER A 243 24.47 8.56 7.06
N ALA A 244 25.27 7.49 7.10
CA ALA A 244 24.74 6.12 7.04
C ALA A 244 24.00 5.79 8.35
N LYS A 245 22.75 5.35 8.23
CA LYS A 245 21.98 4.84 9.37
C LYS A 245 22.65 3.57 9.88
N THR A 246 22.73 3.39 11.21
CA THR A 246 23.12 2.09 11.77
C THR A 246 22.01 1.09 11.47
N GLN A 247 22.16 0.35 10.37
CA GLN A 247 21.17 -0.60 9.90
C GLN A 247 20.92 -1.67 10.97
N GLY A 248 19.66 -1.83 11.39
CA GLY A 248 19.25 -2.92 12.29
C GLY A 248 19.33 -4.31 11.63
N TRP A 249 19.58 -4.33 10.32
CA TRP A 249 19.71 -5.52 9.48
C TRP A 249 21.17 -5.85 9.23
N VAL A 250 21.52 -7.12 9.40
CA VAL A 250 22.82 -7.68 9.03
C VAL A 250 22.62 -8.58 7.83
N CYS A 251 23.21 -8.20 6.70
CA CYS A 251 23.04 -8.90 5.43
C CYS A 251 24.30 -9.68 5.05
N SER A 252 24.11 -10.83 4.41
CA SER A 252 25.20 -11.71 3.97
C SER A 252 24.73 -12.70 2.91
N SER A 253 25.69 -13.16 2.11
CA SER A 253 25.53 -14.28 1.17
C SER A 253 26.58 -15.34 1.50
N ASP A 254 26.29 -16.61 1.21
CA ASP A 254 27.27 -17.68 1.44
C ASP A 254 28.42 -17.57 0.41
N PRO A 255 29.67 -17.36 0.83
CA PRO A 255 30.81 -17.25 -0.09
C PRO A 255 31.15 -18.55 -0.80
N ASN A 256 30.60 -19.69 -0.37
CA ASN A 256 30.80 -20.98 -1.03
C ASN A 256 29.82 -21.20 -2.19
N ASP A 257 28.81 -20.36 -2.31
CA ASP A 257 27.92 -20.35 -3.45
C ASP A 257 28.67 -19.83 -4.69
N SER A 258 28.49 -20.50 -5.83
CA SER A 258 29.11 -20.07 -7.09
C SER A 258 28.09 -20.07 -8.21
N PRO A 259 27.76 -18.90 -8.78
CA PRO A 259 28.16 -17.55 -8.35
C PRO A 259 27.56 -17.16 -6.99
N VAL A 260 28.25 -16.27 -6.27
CA VAL A 260 27.80 -15.73 -4.98
C VAL A 260 26.64 -14.76 -5.22
N GLY A 261 25.60 -14.81 -4.38
CA GLY A 261 24.54 -13.81 -4.42
C GLY A 261 24.98 -12.47 -3.83
N GLU A 262 24.31 -11.38 -4.20
CA GLU A 262 24.61 -10.03 -3.74
C GLU A 262 23.37 -9.39 -3.11
N TYR A 263 23.60 -8.39 -2.26
CA TYR A 263 22.56 -7.51 -1.73
C TYR A 263 22.98 -6.05 -1.86
N ASP A 264 22.02 -5.19 -2.18
CA ASP A 264 22.20 -3.74 -2.27
C ASP A 264 20.92 -2.98 -1.83
N PHE A 265 21.06 -1.68 -1.59
CA PHE A 265 19.95 -0.77 -1.33
C PHE A 265 19.81 0.14 -2.54
N VAL A 266 18.70 0.04 -3.25
CA VAL A 266 18.50 0.74 -4.53
C VAL A 266 17.24 1.59 -4.49
N PRO A 267 17.20 2.75 -5.16
CA PRO A 267 15.97 3.50 -5.32
C PRO A 267 15.04 2.77 -6.30
N MET A 268 13.78 2.59 -5.92
CA MET A 268 12.71 2.10 -6.78
C MET A 268 11.44 2.86 -6.41
N ASP A 269 10.78 3.51 -7.38
CA ASP A 269 9.53 4.24 -7.14
C ASP A 269 9.65 5.33 -6.05
N ASP A 270 10.78 6.04 -6.03
CA ASP A 270 11.16 7.06 -5.03
C ASP A 270 11.20 6.57 -3.58
N VAL A 271 11.22 5.26 -3.36
CA VAL A 271 11.52 4.63 -2.08
C VAL A 271 12.83 3.84 -2.17
N THR A 272 13.55 3.75 -1.05
CA THR A 272 14.72 2.87 -0.96
C THR A 272 14.23 1.44 -0.72
N VAL A 273 14.71 0.48 -1.51
CA VAL A 273 14.36 -0.93 -1.36
C VAL A 273 15.61 -1.77 -1.13
N LEU A 274 15.51 -2.77 -0.26
CA LEU A 274 16.52 -3.82 -0.13
C LEU A 274 16.39 -4.79 -1.28
N ARG A 275 17.45 -5.03 -2.03
CA ARG A 275 17.46 -5.97 -3.15
C ARG A 275 18.39 -7.13 -2.89
N PHE A 276 17.92 -8.33 -3.22
CA PHE A 276 18.72 -9.55 -3.30
C PHE A 276 18.79 -9.99 -4.76
N VAL A 277 20.01 -10.20 -5.25
CA VAL A 277 20.23 -10.62 -6.64
C VAL A 277 21.24 -11.74 -6.72
N ARG A 278 20.96 -12.71 -7.57
CA ARG A 278 21.91 -13.73 -8.01
C ARG A 278 21.63 -14.07 -9.47
N GLY A 279 22.64 -13.87 -10.32
CA GLY A 279 22.54 -14.02 -11.77
C GLY A 279 23.61 -14.96 -12.35
N ASP A 280 24.21 -14.56 -13.46
CA ASP A 280 25.33 -15.22 -14.13
C ASP A 280 25.11 -16.70 -14.47
N ASP A 281 23.90 -17.02 -14.96
CA ASP A 281 23.51 -18.38 -15.34
C ASP A 281 23.76 -19.41 -14.23
N ALA A 282 23.64 -19.00 -12.97
CA ALA A 282 23.76 -19.88 -11.83
C ALA A 282 22.84 -21.10 -11.99
N THR A 283 23.40 -22.28 -11.76
CA THR A 283 22.72 -23.59 -11.85
C THR A 283 22.76 -24.37 -10.56
N THR A 284 23.31 -23.77 -9.51
CA THR A 284 23.50 -24.35 -8.18
C THR A 284 22.68 -23.57 -7.17
N HIS A 285 22.35 -24.23 -6.07
CA HIS A 285 21.75 -23.58 -4.91
C HIS A 285 22.59 -22.41 -4.42
N GLY A 286 21.90 -21.39 -3.92
CA GLY A 286 22.41 -20.69 -2.78
C GLY A 286 21.56 -19.51 -2.34
N ILE A 287 22.13 -18.70 -1.43
CA ILE A 287 21.34 -17.88 -0.52
C ILE A 287 21.95 -16.49 -0.32
N THR A 288 21.11 -15.48 -0.42
CA THR A 288 21.36 -14.11 0.06
C THR A 288 20.36 -13.80 1.16
N SER A 289 20.80 -13.28 2.31
CA SER A 289 19.94 -13.06 3.47
C SER A 289 20.21 -11.74 4.18
N CYS A 290 19.20 -11.23 4.88
CA CYS A 290 19.33 -10.24 5.94
C CYS A 290 18.64 -10.74 7.21
N VAL A 291 19.25 -10.47 8.36
CA VAL A 291 18.73 -10.83 9.67
C VAL A 291 18.66 -9.63 10.60
N GLN A 292 17.58 -9.55 11.37
CA GLN A 292 17.51 -8.69 12.54
C GLN A 292 17.37 -9.57 13.78
N SER A 293 18.38 -9.55 14.66
CA SER A 293 18.42 -10.34 15.89
C SER A 293 18.08 -9.49 17.11
N PHE A 294 17.35 -10.09 18.05
CA PHE A 294 17.00 -9.51 19.35
C PHE A 294 17.90 -10.02 20.49
N GLY A 295 18.99 -10.70 20.15
CA GLY A 295 19.88 -11.34 21.12
C GLY A 295 19.30 -12.65 21.68
N GLN A 296 20.03 -13.29 22.60
CA GLN A 296 19.73 -14.64 23.08
C GLN A 296 18.42 -14.76 23.86
N THR A 297 17.97 -13.69 24.52
CA THR A 297 16.71 -13.67 25.28
C THR A 297 15.50 -13.38 24.38
N GLY A 298 15.73 -12.80 23.20
CA GLY A 298 14.70 -12.35 22.30
C GLY A 298 13.92 -11.12 22.78
N ALA A 299 13.01 -10.64 21.94
CA ALA A 299 11.98 -9.67 22.27
C ALA A 299 10.76 -10.40 22.87
N GLU A 300 10.44 -10.11 24.13
CA GLU A 300 9.37 -10.80 24.86
C GLU A 300 7.98 -10.57 24.25
N ILE A 301 7.25 -11.66 24.04
CA ILE A 301 5.84 -11.68 23.64
C ILE A 301 5.01 -12.06 24.85
N ARG A 302 4.74 -11.07 25.68
CA ARG A 302 3.96 -11.22 26.90
C ARG A 302 2.49 -11.47 26.59
N ALA A 303 1.98 -12.66 26.90
CA ALA A 303 0.59 -13.05 26.65
C ALA A 303 -0.45 -12.20 27.43
N ASP A 304 -0.05 -11.57 28.54
CA ASP A 304 -0.91 -10.63 29.27
C ASP A 304 -0.99 -9.25 28.58
N VAL A 305 -0.03 -8.92 27.73
CA VAL A 305 0.07 -7.64 27.01
C VAL A 305 -0.41 -7.77 25.56
N TYR A 306 -0.03 -8.83 24.86
CA TYR A 306 -0.32 -9.04 23.45
C TYR A 306 -1.17 -10.28 23.23
N ASN A 307 -2.15 -10.17 22.34
CA ASN A 307 -2.94 -11.28 21.82
C ASN A 307 -2.93 -11.35 20.28
N TYR A 308 -2.08 -10.54 19.66
CA TYR A 308 -1.88 -10.48 18.22
C TYR A 308 -0.40 -10.34 17.91
N LEU A 309 0.10 -11.16 16.99
CA LEU A 309 1.44 -11.05 16.40
C LEU A 309 1.31 -11.32 14.90
N ALA A 310 1.77 -10.40 14.06
CA ALA A 310 1.75 -10.61 12.62
C ALA A 310 2.98 -10.05 11.93
N LEU A 311 3.46 -10.80 10.94
CA LEU A 311 4.49 -10.39 10.02
C LEU A 311 3.83 -9.79 8.77
N ARG A 312 4.35 -8.66 8.32
CA ARG A 312 3.99 -8.07 7.02
C ARG A 312 5.25 -7.80 6.22
N ALA A 313 5.22 -8.13 4.93
CA ALA A 313 6.30 -7.85 3.99
C ALA A 313 5.74 -7.32 2.67
N THR A 314 6.25 -6.18 2.20
CA THR A 314 5.96 -5.61 0.88
C THR A 314 7.17 -5.82 -0.01
N PHE A 315 7.00 -6.58 -1.08
CA PHE A 315 8.11 -6.97 -1.94
C PHE A 315 7.69 -7.11 -3.41
N TYR A 316 8.68 -7.22 -4.27
CA TYR A 316 8.56 -7.30 -5.71
C TYR A 316 9.55 -8.35 -6.21
N VAL A 317 9.04 -9.38 -6.89
CA VAL A 317 9.89 -10.38 -7.55
C VAL A 317 10.09 -9.96 -9.00
N GLU A 318 11.30 -9.49 -9.33
CA GLU A 318 11.65 -9.16 -10.72
C GLU A 318 11.88 -10.43 -11.53
N TYR A 319 12.51 -11.43 -10.92
CA TYR A 319 12.89 -12.66 -11.59
C TYR A 319 13.11 -13.82 -10.61
N GLN A 320 12.75 -15.02 -11.06
CA GLN A 320 13.23 -16.29 -10.51
C GLN A 320 13.51 -17.26 -11.65
N SER A 321 14.52 -18.12 -11.54
CA SER A 321 14.75 -19.16 -12.56
C SER A 321 14.00 -20.46 -12.28
N LEU A 322 13.89 -20.85 -11.00
CA LEU A 322 13.20 -22.06 -10.60
C LEU A 322 11.68 -21.91 -10.70
N ASN A 323 10.99 -23.03 -10.96
CA ASN A 323 9.55 -23.12 -10.78
C ASN A 323 9.22 -23.36 -9.32
N ALA A 324 8.08 -22.83 -8.87
CA ALA A 324 7.70 -22.82 -7.45
C ALA A 324 8.87 -22.36 -6.57
N CYS A 325 9.16 -23.11 -5.51
CA CYS A 325 10.31 -22.92 -4.63
C CYS A 325 11.32 -24.07 -4.75
N GLY A 326 11.59 -24.51 -5.98
CA GLY A 326 12.40 -25.71 -6.21
C GLY A 326 11.67 -27.00 -5.83
N PHE A 327 12.32 -28.15 -6.07
CA PHE A 327 11.70 -29.48 -5.95
C PHE A 327 11.12 -29.75 -4.55
N ASP A 328 11.89 -29.43 -3.52
CA ASP A 328 11.52 -29.65 -2.11
C ASP A 328 10.74 -28.49 -1.49
N GLY A 329 10.49 -27.43 -2.25
CA GLY A 329 9.83 -26.22 -1.76
C GLY A 329 10.70 -25.37 -0.82
N SER A 330 12.03 -25.55 -0.80
CA SER A 330 12.95 -24.84 0.10
C SER A 330 13.68 -23.64 -0.53
N GLU A 331 13.52 -23.43 -1.83
CA GLU A 331 14.28 -22.47 -2.65
C GLU A 331 13.35 -21.44 -3.32
N CYS A 332 12.70 -20.61 -2.50
CA CYS A 332 11.87 -19.51 -3.01
C CYS A 332 12.71 -18.25 -3.28
N PRO A 333 12.36 -17.43 -4.30
CA PRO A 333 12.99 -16.12 -4.48
C PRO A 333 12.84 -15.21 -3.24
N LEU A 334 11.82 -15.44 -2.41
CA LEU A 334 11.72 -14.84 -1.08
C LEU A 334 11.22 -15.87 -0.08
N MET A 335 11.95 -15.97 1.03
CA MET A 335 11.60 -16.71 2.22
C MET A 335 11.68 -15.78 3.43
N VAL A 336 10.77 -15.99 4.36
CA VAL A 336 10.81 -15.41 5.69
C VAL A 336 10.95 -16.54 6.71
N ARG A 337 11.82 -16.34 7.68
CA ARG A 337 11.99 -17.23 8.82
C ARG A 337 11.98 -16.44 10.12
N MET A 338 11.15 -16.83 11.06
CA MET A 338 11.12 -16.27 12.42
C MET A 338 11.68 -17.31 13.39
N ASP A 339 12.73 -16.91 14.11
CA ASP A 339 13.30 -17.69 15.20
C ASP A 339 12.71 -17.19 16.52
N TYR A 340 12.20 -18.10 17.33
CA TYR A 340 11.56 -17.76 18.60
C TYR A 340 11.79 -18.84 19.66
N ILE A 341 11.61 -18.44 20.92
CA ILE A 341 11.56 -19.36 22.06
C ILE A 341 10.08 -19.53 22.42
N ASP A 342 9.62 -20.77 22.55
CA ASP A 342 8.25 -21.06 22.94
C ASP A 342 8.01 -20.93 24.46
N GLN A 343 6.76 -21.14 24.90
CA GLN A 343 6.40 -21.06 26.33
C GLN A 343 7.09 -22.11 27.22
N ASN A 344 7.66 -23.18 26.64
CA ASN A 344 8.42 -24.20 27.36
C ASN A 344 9.92 -23.86 27.44
N GLY A 345 10.36 -22.81 26.76
CA GLY A 345 11.76 -22.41 26.69
C GLY A 345 12.53 -23.12 25.56
N GLU A 346 11.86 -23.79 24.64
CA GLU A 346 12.49 -24.48 23.51
C GLU A 346 12.59 -23.55 22.29
N GLY A 347 13.69 -23.68 21.54
CA GLY A 347 13.91 -22.92 20.32
C GLY A 347 13.10 -23.49 19.16
N GLN A 348 12.37 -22.63 18.47
CA GLN A 348 11.47 -22.96 17.37
C GLN A 348 11.71 -22.06 16.15
N HIS A 349 11.23 -22.53 15.01
CA HIS A 349 11.33 -21.82 13.73
C HIS A 349 9.98 -21.83 13.01
N TRP A 350 9.57 -20.68 12.50
CA TRP A 350 8.47 -20.56 11.55
C TRP A 350 9.01 -20.11 10.20
N TYR A 351 8.53 -20.73 9.12
CA TYR A 351 8.94 -20.46 7.75
C TYR A 351 7.72 -20.15 6.88
N HIS A 352 7.87 -19.20 5.97
CA HIS A 352 6.92 -18.95 4.89
C HIS A 352 7.65 -18.45 3.64
N GLY A 353 7.20 -18.87 2.47
CA GLY A 353 7.88 -18.60 1.20
C GLY A 353 6.94 -18.08 0.12
N PHE A 354 7.52 -17.44 -0.88
CA PHE A 354 6.80 -16.80 -1.98
C PHE A 354 7.47 -17.10 -3.30
N TYR A 355 6.69 -17.43 -4.32
CA TYR A 355 7.21 -17.70 -5.67
C TYR A 355 6.34 -17.09 -6.75
N ALA A 356 6.94 -16.77 -7.89
CA ALA A 356 6.28 -16.14 -9.03
C ALA A 356 6.00 -17.11 -10.19
N ARG A 357 6.80 -18.17 -10.36
CA ARG A 357 6.63 -19.13 -11.46
C ARG A 357 5.87 -20.36 -11.02
N GLU A 358 4.86 -20.70 -11.79
CA GLU A 358 4.01 -21.87 -11.55
C GLU A 358 4.80 -23.17 -11.52
N ALA A 359 4.37 -24.07 -10.64
CA ALA A 359 4.74 -25.47 -10.76
C ALA A 359 4.16 -26.02 -12.07
N ASP A 360 4.98 -26.71 -12.87
CA ASP A 360 4.44 -27.40 -14.05
C ASP A 360 3.47 -28.49 -13.57
N SER A 361 2.26 -28.50 -14.13
CA SER A 361 1.22 -29.49 -13.89
C SER A 361 1.67 -30.96 -14.00
N GLN A 362 2.76 -31.25 -14.72
CA GLN A 362 3.31 -32.60 -14.88
C GLN A 362 4.41 -32.96 -13.87
N SER A 363 4.80 -32.02 -13.02
CA SER A 363 5.93 -32.16 -12.11
C SER A 363 5.48 -32.27 -10.65
N ASN A 364 6.29 -32.93 -9.83
CA ASN A 364 6.02 -33.22 -8.43
C ASN A 364 6.66 -32.18 -7.48
N TYR A 365 6.70 -30.90 -7.90
CA TYR A 365 7.16 -29.81 -7.03
C TYR A 365 6.30 -29.73 -5.77
N ARG A 366 6.95 -29.60 -4.62
CA ARG A 366 6.25 -29.33 -3.37
C ARG A 366 5.93 -27.84 -3.28
N LEU A 367 4.67 -27.53 -3.02
CA LEU A 367 4.23 -26.16 -2.73
C LEU A 367 4.52 -25.75 -1.28
N ARG A 368 5.03 -26.67 -0.46
CA ARG A 368 5.35 -26.49 0.95
C ARG A 368 6.66 -27.17 1.30
N CYS A 369 7.53 -26.47 2.02
CA CYS A 369 8.76 -27.06 2.52
C CYS A 369 8.50 -28.06 3.67
N ALA A 370 9.43 -28.98 3.92
CA ALA A 370 9.25 -30.01 4.96
C ALA A 370 9.05 -29.43 6.38
N SER A 371 9.66 -28.27 6.67
CA SER A 371 9.56 -27.56 7.95
C SER A 371 8.48 -26.47 7.98
N CYS A 372 7.72 -26.32 6.89
CA CYS A 372 6.70 -25.29 6.74
C CYS A 372 5.35 -25.86 7.18
N ILE A 373 4.57 -25.04 7.90
CA ILE A 373 3.22 -25.40 8.34
C ILE A 373 2.15 -25.04 7.30
N GLN A 374 2.43 -24.04 6.46
CA GLN A 374 1.57 -23.52 5.40
C GLN A 374 2.21 -23.71 4.03
N ASP A 375 1.38 -23.81 2.99
CA ASP A 375 1.85 -23.74 1.61
C ASP A 375 2.42 -22.35 1.32
N HIS A 376 3.42 -22.31 0.45
CA HIS A 376 4.01 -21.06 -0.04
C HIS A 376 3.05 -20.33 -0.96
N ASP A 377 3.11 -19.01 -0.96
CA ASP A 377 2.23 -18.18 -1.76
C ASP A 377 2.76 -18.00 -3.18
N GLN A 378 1.94 -18.34 -4.16
CA GLN A 378 2.15 -17.92 -5.54
C GLN A 378 1.75 -16.45 -5.71
N ILE A 379 2.63 -15.67 -6.31
CA ILE A 379 2.44 -14.26 -6.64
C ILE A 379 2.71 -14.01 -8.12
N SER A 380 2.45 -12.78 -8.58
CA SER A 380 2.80 -12.35 -9.93
C SER A 380 4.24 -11.85 -9.99
N GLU A 381 4.99 -12.29 -11.01
CA GLU A 381 6.28 -11.68 -11.35
C GLU A 381 6.03 -10.23 -11.80
N LYS A 382 6.97 -9.34 -11.47
CA LYS A 382 6.95 -7.93 -11.86
C LYS A 382 5.76 -7.12 -11.35
N ALA A 383 5.28 -7.47 -10.18
CA ALA A 383 4.23 -6.75 -9.46
C ALA A 383 4.59 -6.62 -7.98
N TRP A 384 4.17 -5.52 -7.37
CA TRP A 384 4.27 -5.34 -5.92
C TRP A 384 3.24 -6.23 -5.24
N PHE A 385 3.68 -6.98 -4.22
CA PHE A 385 2.84 -7.80 -3.37
C PHE A 385 3.12 -7.48 -1.91
N THR A 386 2.05 -7.33 -1.13
CA THR A 386 2.07 -7.17 0.32
C THR A 386 1.55 -8.44 0.95
N TYR A 387 2.42 -9.21 1.57
CA TYR A 387 2.03 -10.29 2.46
C TYR A 387 1.72 -9.76 3.85
N GLU A 388 0.69 -10.30 4.49
CA GLU A 388 0.44 -10.18 5.92
C GLU A 388 0.07 -11.57 6.44
N SER A 389 0.80 -12.05 7.44
CA SER A 389 0.53 -13.35 8.04
C SER A 389 -0.81 -13.32 8.78
N PRO A 390 -1.45 -14.47 8.98
CA PRO A 390 -2.42 -14.63 10.06
C PRO A 390 -1.82 -14.24 11.41
N ASN A 391 -2.66 -14.22 12.46
CA ASN A 391 -2.18 -14.07 13.82
C ASN A 391 -1.26 -15.26 14.17
N LEU A 392 0.05 -15.00 14.26
CA LEU A 392 1.09 -15.99 14.51
C LEU A 392 0.92 -16.66 15.88
N LEU A 393 0.27 -15.99 16.85
CA LEU A 393 -0.01 -16.60 18.16
C LEU A 393 -1.07 -17.71 18.07
N THR A 394 -2.01 -17.58 17.13
CA THR A 394 -3.02 -18.60 16.85
C THR A 394 -2.47 -19.67 15.90
N LEU A 395 -1.76 -19.25 14.86
CA LEU A 395 -1.16 -20.17 13.89
C LEU A 395 -0.15 -21.14 14.54
N LEU A 396 0.58 -20.67 15.55
CA LEU A 396 1.61 -21.43 16.27
C LEU A 396 1.09 -21.92 17.64
N GLU A 397 -0.20 -22.24 17.76
CA GLU A 397 -0.80 -22.60 19.05
C GLU A 397 -0.17 -23.83 19.74
N GLU A 398 0.44 -24.74 18.98
CA GLU A 398 1.16 -25.90 19.52
C GLU A 398 2.49 -25.51 20.19
N THR A 399 3.12 -24.45 19.68
CA THR A 399 4.41 -23.91 20.16
C THR A 399 4.33 -22.38 20.20
N PRO A 400 3.49 -21.78 21.07
CA PRO A 400 3.22 -20.36 21.00
C PRO A 400 4.47 -19.55 21.36
N PRO A 401 4.83 -18.50 20.60
CA PRO A 401 6.02 -17.71 20.88
C PRO A 401 5.95 -17.02 22.25
N ALA A 402 6.98 -17.22 23.08
CA ALA A 402 7.22 -16.48 24.32
C ALA A 402 8.20 -15.32 24.11
N SER A 403 9.19 -15.48 23.23
CA SER A 403 10.05 -14.38 22.79
C SER A 403 10.55 -14.60 21.36
N ILE A 404 10.74 -13.51 20.62
CA ILE A 404 11.27 -13.56 19.24
C ILE A 404 12.77 -13.33 19.28
N VAL A 405 13.57 -14.29 18.81
CA VAL A 405 15.03 -14.25 18.82
C VAL A 405 15.57 -13.54 17.58
N GLY A 406 14.92 -13.71 16.44
CA GLY A 406 15.29 -13.01 15.22
C GLY A 406 14.34 -13.22 14.07
N LEU A 407 14.44 -12.32 13.10
CA LEU A 407 13.74 -12.42 11.84
C LEU A 407 14.75 -12.46 10.69
N PHE A 408 14.64 -13.49 9.87
CA PHE A 408 15.47 -13.73 8.69
C PHE A 408 14.61 -13.54 7.45
N ILE A 409 15.18 -12.84 6.48
CA ILE A 409 14.59 -12.68 5.17
C ILE A 409 15.65 -13.02 4.17
N TYR A 410 15.35 -13.93 3.26
CA TYR A 410 16.36 -14.43 2.35
C TYR A 410 15.77 -14.83 1.01
N ALA A 411 16.56 -14.67 -0.04
CA ALA A 411 16.31 -15.23 -1.35
C ALA A 411 17.13 -16.51 -1.49
N SER A 412 16.52 -17.54 -2.08
CA SER A 412 17.17 -18.83 -2.26
C SER A 412 16.82 -19.48 -3.59
N GLY A 413 17.81 -20.12 -4.22
CA GLY A 413 17.65 -20.91 -5.43
C GLY A 413 18.82 -20.74 -6.36
N HIS A 414 18.59 -20.99 -7.65
CA HIS A 414 19.63 -20.86 -8.67
C HIS A 414 19.86 -19.39 -9.03
N GLN A 415 18.83 -18.71 -9.54
CA GLN A 415 18.86 -17.29 -9.89
C GLN A 415 17.60 -16.61 -9.38
N TYR A 416 17.77 -15.39 -8.86
CA TYR A 416 16.70 -14.59 -8.29
C TYR A 416 17.05 -13.09 -8.36
N ASP A 417 16.02 -12.26 -8.50
CA ASP A 417 16.09 -10.81 -8.28
C ASP A 417 14.80 -10.41 -7.56
N VAL A 418 14.92 -10.09 -6.27
CA VAL A 418 13.80 -9.70 -5.41
C VAL A 418 14.14 -8.39 -4.69
N ARG A 419 13.12 -7.56 -4.52
CA ARG A 419 13.21 -6.24 -3.89
C ARG A 419 12.20 -6.14 -2.76
N LEU A 420 12.59 -5.57 -1.64
CA LEU A 420 11.77 -5.40 -0.45
C LEU A 420 11.65 -3.93 -0.10
N ASP A 421 10.42 -3.42 -0.08
CA ASP A 421 10.10 -2.05 0.37
C ASP A 421 9.93 -2.00 1.88
N GLU A 422 9.22 -2.97 2.44
CA GLU A 422 8.85 -2.93 3.85
C GLU A 422 8.81 -4.31 4.48
N VAL A 423 9.34 -4.42 5.71
CA VAL A 423 9.11 -5.60 6.55
C VAL A 423 8.83 -5.17 7.99
N THR A 424 7.74 -5.68 8.55
CA THR A 424 7.33 -5.41 9.93
C THR A 424 6.95 -6.70 10.65
N LEU A 425 7.23 -6.73 11.95
CA LEU A 425 6.74 -7.75 12.87
C LEU A 425 6.02 -7.02 13.99
N THR A 426 4.70 -7.11 14.01
CA THR A 426 3.86 -6.25 14.83
C THR A 426 3.14 -7.03 15.91
N ALA A 427 3.21 -6.54 17.14
CA ALA A 427 2.48 -7.06 18.29
C ALA A 427 1.41 -6.05 18.75
N ALA A 428 0.24 -6.54 19.16
CA ALA A 428 -0.83 -5.68 19.66
C ALA A 428 -1.76 -6.38 20.65
N ARG A 429 -2.56 -5.56 21.35
CA ARG A 429 -3.75 -5.99 22.09
C ARG A 429 -5.00 -5.59 21.31
N LEU A 430 -5.61 -6.55 20.63
CA LEU A 430 -6.84 -6.37 19.88
C LEU A 430 -8.05 -6.83 20.70
N ASP A 431 -9.19 -6.17 20.53
CA ASP A 431 -10.43 -6.57 21.20
C ASP A 431 -11.01 -7.84 20.56
N ASN A 432 -10.77 -8.02 19.26
CA ASN A 432 -11.01 -9.25 18.52
C ASN A 432 -9.75 -9.63 17.72
N PRO A 433 -8.93 -10.58 18.20
CA PRO A 433 -7.65 -10.94 17.57
C PRO A 433 -7.78 -11.95 16.41
N GLU A 434 -8.96 -12.54 16.20
CA GLU A 434 -9.22 -13.50 15.11
C GLU A 434 -9.74 -12.82 13.84
N ILE A 435 -10.33 -11.63 13.95
CA ILE A 435 -10.64 -10.81 12.78
C ILE A 435 -9.32 -10.20 12.30
N VAL A 436 -8.68 -10.88 11.34
CA VAL A 436 -7.86 -10.16 10.37
C VAL A 436 -8.79 -9.11 9.75
N PRO A 437 -8.43 -7.82 9.76
CA PRO A 437 -9.22 -6.79 9.09
C PRO A 437 -9.37 -7.16 7.59
N GLY A 438 -10.42 -7.89 7.20
CA GLY A 438 -10.56 -8.47 5.86
C GLY A 438 -11.40 -9.76 5.74
N ASP A 439 -11.55 -10.55 6.81
CA ASP A 439 -12.36 -11.79 6.79
C ASP A 439 -13.85 -11.56 7.11
N VAL A 440 -14.44 -10.52 6.51
CA VAL A 440 -15.90 -10.40 6.49
C VAL A 440 -16.40 -11.14 5.26
N GLU A 441 -16.90 -12.35 5.50
CA GLU A 441 -17.71 -13.08 4.54
C GLU A 441 -18.81 -12.13 4.03
N LEU A 442 -18.76 -11.79 2.73
CA LEU A 442 -19.79 -10.98 2.10
C LEU A 442 -21.10 -11.78 2.17
N ALA A 443 -21.93 -11.45 3.15
CA ALA A 443 -23.28 -11.97 3.25
C ALA A 443 -24.08 -11.48 2.04
N GLY A 444 -24.24 -12.39 1.07
CA GLY A 444 -25.38 -12.50 0.16
C GLY A 444 -25.67 -11.33 -0.78
N GLU A 445 -25.47 -11.57 -2.08
CA GLU A 445 -26.44 -11.09 -3.07
C GLU A 445 -26.93 -12.29 -3.90
N SER A 446 -28.26 -12.36 -3.98
CA SER A 446 -29.11 -13.38 -4.62
C SER A 446 -29.00 -13.42 -6.13
#